data_AF-A0A357WUI0-F1
#
_entry.id   AF-A0A357WUI0-F1
#
_cell.length_a   1.000
_cell.length_b   1.000
_cell.length_c   1.000
_cell.angle_alpha   90.00
_cell.angle_beta   90.00
_cell.angle_gamma   90.00
#
_symmetry.space_group_name_H-M   'P 1'
#
loop_
_entity.id
_entity.type
_entity.pdbx_description
1 polymer ?
#
loop_
_entity_poly.entity_id
_entity_poly.type
_entity_poly.pdbx_seq_one_letter_code
_entity_poly.pdbx_strand_id
1 'polypeptide(L)'
;DEVRASGLLKDRIIITYPDTINNDMAVLQAAADDWKQKWEHWTQYCYEQHYAYVNPVFVIQVQNGSGNQLSATDLDDCLQKIEERTGERFQPGEVVHTFGQTNGTLVINGIEVNYCEPSRIADDRKIKVVFFKENLSTGWDCPRAETMMSFRHANDATYIAQLLGRMVRTPMQMHIMVDDVLNDVHLFLPYFNAETVKDVAEALQSTEGGNIPTDVYGEAFGEKTFDTLTVRPKQTTPRAAAPRHEVITPGQLSLDDIAQPESDNMGETAPSDAIGATASSAYAQTPSGQNVQTVQEYPAPIEETPNDSDVSSTAEEITADFDREEVMKAINDAGLLTYEVRSVRINNYLHSLFALSHLFSQSLIYQNAYDEVCDDIVRMVHDYIESLKSSGKYSELATKVLQFKLNTQVFDVFGESVDNNAVHDFLSATDTDLDRQFRLADTKLGNEGIGVKYGREYQTEDNPNGFKIDIIIYAADSNCIAALNTFAKDRFHVMNDRYRRQTINLPVKYKKKYNDIVSDGDLVSAHIFMLPETINCEHSANGRVYSNHLFVDNSGVARIALNNWEQGVLDEEAARSAFVCWLRNPPRKP
;
A
#
# COMPACT_ATOMS: atom_id res chain seq x y z
N ASP A 1 10.21 0.73 -13.05
CA ASP A 1 10.19 1.24 -11.65
C ASP A 1 9.28 2.43 -11.45
N GLU A 2 9.39 3.51 -12.24
CA GLU A 2 8.57 4.73 -12.06
C GLU A 2 7.05 4.46 -11.95
N VAL A 3 6.51 3.48 -12.68
CA VAL A 3 5.10 3.08 -12.58
C VAL A 3 4.77 2.29 -11.28
N ARG A 4 5.73 1.56 -10.67
CA ARG A 4 5.59 1.00 -9.30
C ARG A 4 5.56 2.13 -8.27
N ALA A 5 6.52 3.06 -8.37
CA ALA A 5 6.61 4.23 -7.49
C ALA A 5 5.36 5.13 -7.60
N SER A 6 4.78 5.25 -8.81
CA SER A 6 3.48 5.91 -9.01
C SER A 6 2.35 5.24 -8.21
N GLY A 7 2.46 3.95 -7.91
CA GLY A 7 1.49 3.16 -7.16
C GLY A 7 0.23 2.81 -7.94
N LEU A 8 0.24 2.99 -9.27
CA LEU A 8 -0.89 2.62 -10.13
C LEU A 8 -1.05 1.10 -10.26
N LEU A 9 0.07 0.38 -10.27
CA LEU A 9 0.13 -1.09 -10.29
C LEU A 9 0.62 -1.64 -8.95
N LYS A 10 0.24 -2.89 -8.68
CA LYS A 10 0.71 -3.75 -7.59
C LYS A 10 2.15 -4.17 -7.84
N ASP A 11 2.89 -4.48 -6.78
CA ASP A 11 4.32 -4.78 -6.84
C ASP A 11 4.62 -6.24 -7.18
N ARG A 12 3.79 -7.18 -6.70
CA ARG A 12 3.96 -8.62 -6.96
C ARG A 12 2.65 -9.29 -7.37
N ILE A 13 2.76 -10.28 -8.25
CA ILE A 13 1.74 -11.31 -8.51
C ILE A 13 2.29 -12.63 -7.99
N ILE A 14 1.56 -13.28 -7.08
CA ILE A 14 1.90 -14.62 -6.57
C ILE A 14 0.92 -15.62 -7.17
N ILE A 15 1.43 -16.66 -7.82
CA ILE A 15 0.65 -17.65 -8.56
C ILE A 15 0.83 -19.03 -7.91
N THR A 16 -0.15 -19.44 -7.10
CA THR A 16 -0.15 -20.70 -6.35
C THR A 16 -0.74 -21.83 -7.22
N TYR A 17 0.01 -22.91 -7.44
CA TYR A 17 -0.40 -24.08 -8.23
C TYR A 17 -0.07 -25.40 -7.51
N PRO A 18 -0.85 -26.47 -7.63
CA PRO A 18 -0.60 -27.72 -6.92
C PRO A 18 0.27 -28.71 -7.70
N ASP A 19 1.12 -29.45 -6.98
CA ASP A 19 1.88 -30.58 -7.56
C ASP A 19 0.99 -31.77 -7.97
N THR A 20 -0.25 -31.82 -7.48
CA THR A 20 -1.20 -32.91 -7.74
C THR A 20 -2.58 -32.38 -8.15
N ILE A 21 -3.10 -32.96 -9.25
CA ILE A 21 -4.23 -32.44 -10.03
C ILE A 21 -5.58 -32.48 -9.29
N ASN A 22 -5.68 -33.22 -8.18
CA ASN A 22 -6.94 -33.48 -7.45
C ASN A 22 -7.15 -32.60 -6.20
N ASN A 23 -6.36 -31.54 -6.00
CA ASN A 23 -6.42 -30.68 -4.81
C ASN A 23 -7.20 -29.37 -5.03
N ASP A 24 -8.00 -29.27 -6.10
CA ASP A 24 -8.70 -28.04 -6.52
C ASP A 24 -9.53 -27.34 -5.42
N MET A 25 -10.25 -28.10 -4.61
CA MET A 25 -11.05 -27.57 -3.50
C MET A 25 -10.22 -27.20 -2.26
N ALA A 26 -9.02 -27.77 -2.09
CA ALA A 26 -8.07 -27.32 -1.07
C ALA A 26 -7.37 -26.01 -1.50
N VAL A 27 -7.08 -25.87 -2.80
CA VAL A 27 -6.61 -24.63 -3.42
C VAL A 27 -7.68 -23.53 -3.29
N LEU A 28 -8.97 -23.84 -3.45
CA LEU A 28 -10.07 -22.90 -3.18
C LEU A 28 -10.08 -22.40 -1.72
N GLN A 29 -9.85 -23.30 -0.77
CA GLN A 29 -9.85 -22.93 0.66
C GLN A 29 -8.66 -22.03 1.03
N ALA A 30 -7.47 -22.26 0.46
CA ALA A 30 -6.34 -21.35 0.62
C ALA A 30 -6.59 -19.98 -0.05
N ALA A 31 -7.25 -19.94 -1.21
CA ALA A 31 -7.67 -18.70 -1.84
C ALA A 31 -8.70 -17.92 -1.00
N ALA A 32 -9.59 -18.63 -0.30
CA ALA A 32 -10.54 -18.03 0.63
C ALA A 32 -9.86 -17.47 1.90
N ASP A 33 -8.83 -18.14 2.41
CA ASP A 33 -7.98 -17.64 3.52
C ASP A 33 -7.26 -16.34 3.13
N ASP A 34 -6.62 -16.31 1.96
CA ASP A 34 -5.94 -15.12 1.45
C ASP A 34 -6.91 -13.95 1.31
N TRP A 35 -8.03 -14.14 0.60
CA TRP A 35 -9.04 -13.11 0.42
C TRP A 35 -9.53 -12.55 1.77
N LYS A 36 -9.70 -13.42 2.78
CA LYS A 36 -10.07 -13.02 4.14
C LYS A 36 -8.97 -12.23 4.84
N GLN A 37 -7.69 -12.61 4.67
CA GLN A 37 -6.55 -11.83 5.16
C GLN A 37 -6.49 -10.44 4.50
N LYS A 38 -6.65 -10.36 3.16
CA LYS A 38 -6.68 -9.08 2.42
C LYS A 38 -7.82 -8.17 2.95
N TRP A 39 -8.98 -8.72 3.30
CA TRP A 39 -10.06 -7.97 3.97
C TRP A 39 -9.66 -7.41 5.33
N GLU A 40 -9.01 -8.20 6.19
CA GLU A 40 -8.59 -7.75 7.52
C GLU A 40 -7.53 -6.63 7.42
N HIS A 41 -6.53 -6.81 6.57
CA HIS A 41 -5.46 -5.84 6.35
C HIS A 41 -6.01 -4.52 5.74
N TRP A 42 -6.88 -4.59 4.72
CA TRP A 42 -7.53 -3.38 4.17
C TRP A 42 -8.44 -2.69 5.19
N THR A 43 -9.15 -3.45 6.03
CA THR A 43 -10.01 -2.88 7.08
C THR A 43 -9.18 -2.10 8.11
N GLN A 44 -8.07 -2.67 8.57
CA GLN A 44 -7.15 -2.02 9.50
C GLN A 44 -6.55 -0.73 8.90
N TYR A 45 -5.98 -0.83 7.69
CA TYR A 45 -5.36 0.31 7.02
C TYR A 45 -6.36 1.45 6.73
N CYS A 46 -7.56 1.14 6.24
CA CYS A 46 -8.60 2.15 6.02
C CYS A 46 -9.07 2.82 7.33
N TYR A 47 -9.17 2.06 8.43
CA TYR A 47 -9.54 2.59 9.74
C TYR A 47 -8.48 3.56 10.28
N GLU A 48 -7.21 3.15 10.33
CA GLU A 48 -6.09 3.93 10.85
C GLU A 48 -5.82 5.20 10.03
N GLN A 49 -5.83 5.10 8.70
CA GLN A 49 -5.60 6.24 7.81
C GLN A 49 -6.86 7.11 7.59
N HIS A 50 -7.98 6.75 8.22
CA HIS A 50 -9.29 7.40 8.09
C HIS A 50 -9.76 7.54 6.62
N TYR A 51 -9.46 6.53 5.80
CA TYR A 51 -9.88 6.46 4.41
C TYR A 51 -11.22 5.74 4.25
N ALA A 52 -11.83 5.87 3.07
CA ALA A 52 -12.97 5.05 2.71
C ALA A 52 -12.54 3.56 2.65
N TYR A 53 -13.35 2.67 3.22
CA TYR A 53 -13.09 1.24 3.17
C TYR A 53 -13.03 0.73 1.72
N VAL A 54 -11.96 -0.02 1.46
CA VAL A 54 -11.82 -0.92 0.31
C VAL A 54 -12.48 -2.24 0.70
N ASN A 55 -13.30 -2.79 -0.19
CA ASN A 55 -14.00 -4.06 0.01
C ASN A 55 -13.45 -5.08 -1.01
N PRO A 56 -12.45 -5.91 -0.68
CA PRO A 56 -11.86 -6.85 -1.63
C PRO A 56 -12.85 -7.84 -2.26
N VAL A 57 -12.73 -8.02 -3.57
CA VAL A 57 -13.53 -8.98 -4.35
C VAL A 57 -12.73 -10.26 -4.56
N PHE A 58 -13.34 -11.41 -4.26
CA PHE A 58 -12.85 -12.72 -4.64
C PHE A 58 -13.43 -13.10 -6.02
N VAL A 59 -12.56 -13.35 -7.00
CA VAL A 59 -12.94 -13.56 -8.40
C VAL A 59 -12.71 -15.03 -8.78
N ILE A 60 -13.78 -15.77 -9.09
CA ILE A 60 -13.74 -17.25 -9.22
C ILE A 60 -14.16 -17.68 -10.63
N GLN A 61 -13.19 -18.18 -11.41
CA GLN A 61 -13.45 -18.73 -12.74
C GLN A 61 -13.88 -20.19 -12.63
N VAL A 62 -15.08 -20.49 -13.08
CA VAL A 62 -15.65 -21.85 -13.09
C VAL A 62 -15.65 -22.43 -14.50
N GLN A 63 -15.70 -23.76 -14.60
CA GLN A 63 -15.68 -24.45 -15.88
C GLN A 63 -16.98 -24.23 -16.68
N ASN A 64 -16.89 -24.35 -18.01
CA ASN A 64 -18.07 -24.39 -18.87
C ASN A 64 -18.83 -25.72 -18.63
N GLY A 65 -20.13 -25.64 -18.38
CA GLY A 65 -20.97 -26.83 -18.19
C GLY A 65 -21.19 -27.60 -19.49
N SER A 66 -21.44 -28.91 -19.36
CA SER A 66 -21.73 -29.80 -20.48
C SER A 66 -23.19 -30.25 -20.48
N GLY A 67 -23.82 -30.30 -21.66
CA GLY A 67 -25.21 -30.70 -21.81
C GLY A 67 -26.18 -29.74 -21.11
N ASN A 68 -26.84 -30.22 -20.05
CA ASN A 68 -27.85 -29.48 -19.30
C ASN A 68 -27.35 -28.92 -17.94
N GLN A 69 -26.05 -29.08 -17.63
CA GLN A 69 -25.43 -28.48 -16.45
C GLN A 69 -24.93 -27.07 -16.77
N LEU A 70 -25.08 -26.13 -15.82
CA LEU A 70 -24.66 -24.75 -16.01
C LEU A 70 -23.12 -24.59 -15.97
N SER A 71 -22.46 -25.29 -15.04
CA SER A 71 -21.00 -25.40 -14.93
C SER A 71 -20.62 -26.86 -14.74
N ALA A 72 -19.37 -27.22 -15.03
CA ALA A 72 -18.80 -28.50 -14.61
C ALA A 72 -18.13 -28.41 -13.22
N THR A 73 -17.89 -27.19 -12.74
CA THR A 73 -17.55 -26.92 -11.33
C THR A 73 -18.83 -26.89 -10.51
N ASP A 74 -18.84 -27.54 -9.34
CA ASP A 74 -19.95 -27.45 -8.39
C ASP A 74 -19.94 -26.07 -7.72
N LEU A 75 -21.00 -25.29 -7.94
CA LEU A 75 -21.10 -23.92 -7.43
C LEU A 75 -21.52 -23.89 -5.94
N ASP A 76 -22.32 -24.87 -5.53
CA ASP A 76 -22.84 -24.97 -4.16
C ASP A 76 -21.70 -25.37 -3.22
N ASP A 77 -20.93 -26.39 -3.58
CA ASP A 77 -19.73 -26.84 -2.86
C ASP A 77 -18.64 -25.75 -2.81
N CYS A 78 -18.46 -24.98 -3.91
CA CYS A 78 -17.56 -23.82 -3.90
C CYS A 78 -17.98 -22.78 -2.85
N LEU A 79 -19.25 -22.36 -2.87
CA LEU A 79 -19.71 -21.29 -1.97
C LEU A 79 -19.74 -21.76 -0.51
N GLN A 80 -20.20 -23.00 -0.26
CA GLN A 80 -20.18 -23.62 1.06
C GLN A 80 -18.77 -23.66 1.65
N LYS A 81 -17.76 -24.09 0.88
CA LYS A 81 -16.37 -24.16 1.37
C LYS A 81 -15.78 -22.79 1.71
N ILE A 82 -16.15 -21.73 0.99
CA ILE A 82 -15.74 -20.36 1.30
C ILE A 82 -16.40 -19.90 2.61
N GLU A 83 -17.69 -20.15 2.79
CA GLU A 83 -18.43 -19.81 4.02
C GLU A 83 -17.97 -20.61 5.25
N GLU A 84 -17.61 -21.89 5.07
CA GLU A 84 -17.05 -22.73 6.13
C GLU A 84 -15.63 -22.29 6.52
N ARG A 85 -14.81 -21.89 5.55
CA ARG A 85 -13.41 -21.53 5.80
C ARG A 85 -13.24 -20.12 6.36
N THR A 86 -13.96 -19.14 5.79
CA THR A 86 -13.85 -17.71 6.19
C THR A 86 -14.70 -17.37 7.42
N GLY A 87 -15.64 -18.24 7.78
CA GLY A 87 -16.60 -18.01 8.87
C GLY A 87 -17.72 -17.02 8.52
N GLU A 88 -17.78 -16.49 7.30
CA GLU A 88 -18.86 -15.60 6.87
C GLU A 88 -20.11 -16.37 6.41
N ARG A 89 -21.24 -15.66 6.32
CA ARG A 89 -22.50 -16.13 5.73
C ARG A 89 -23.03 -15.07 4.79
N PHE A 90 -22.91 -15.32 3.50
CA PHE A 90 -23.17 -14.33 2.46
C PHE A 90 -24.66 -13.98 2.38
N GLN A 91 -24.94 -12.72 2.07
CA GLN A 91 -26.30 -12.23 1.89
C GLN A 91 -26.62 -12.04 0.39
N PRO A 92 -27.92 -12.08 -0.01
CA PRO A 92 -28.32 -11.80 -1.38
C PRO A 92 -27.76 -10.46 -1.89
N GLY A 93 -26.99 -10.51 -2.98
CA GLY A 93 -26.27 -9.36 -3.54
C GLY A 93 -24.82 -9.18 -3.08
N GLU A 94 -24.31 -9.94 -2.11
CA GLU A 94 -22.87 -10.03 -1.84
C GLU A 94 -22.16 -10.99 -2.83
N VAL A 95 -22.90 -11.94 -3.39
CA VAL A 95 -22.43 -12.89 -4.41
C VAL A 95 -23.15 -12.58 -5.73
N VAL A 96 -22.40 -12.52 -6.83
CA VAL A 96 -22.93 -12.29 -8.19
C VAL A 96 -22.30 -13.23 -9.22
N HIS A 97 -22.92 -13.34 -10.40
CA HIS A 97 -22.32 -14.02 -11.55
C HIS A 97 -22.25 -13.11 -12.79
N THR A 98 -21.28 -13.37 -13.67
CA THR A 98 -21.14 -12.69 -14.99
C THR A 98 -21.41 -13.61 -16.18
N PHE A 99 -22.05 -14.76 -15.94
CA PHE A 99 -22.43 -15.70 -17.01
C PHE A 99 -23.34 -14.98 -18.02
N GLY A 100 -23.17 -15.23 -19.32
CA GLY A 100 -23.80 -14.44 -20.41
C GLY A 100 -25.32 -14.50 -20.55
N GLN A 101 -26.03 -15.00 -19.54
CA GLN A 101 -27.49 -15.01 -19.45
C GLN A 101 -27.91 -13.85 -18.54
N THR A 102 -28.07 -12.65 -19.12
CA THR A 102 -28.29 -11.38 -18.40
C THR A 102 -29.53 -11.34 -17.50
N ASN A 103 -30.46 -12.27 -17.71
CA ASN A 103 -31.75 -12.34 -17.00
C ASN A 103 -31.81 -13.56 -16.06
N GLY A 104 -30.69 -14.23 -15.81
CA GLY A 104 -30.62 -15.35 -14.86
C GLY A 104 -30.36 -14.88 -13.43
N THR A 105 -31.29 -15.19 -12.53
CA THR A 105 -30.98 -15.37 -11.10
C THR A 105 -30.68 -16.84 -10.89
N LEU A 106 -29.56 -17.15 -10.23
CA LEU A 106 -29.19 -18.50 -9.83
C LEU A 106 -29.48 -18.66 -8.34
N VAL A 107 -29.73 -19.88 -7.89
CA VAL A 107 -29.66 -20.24 -6.48
C VAL A 107 -28.35 -20.99 -6.29
N ILE A 108 -27.49 -20.51 -5.40
CA ILE A 108 -26.19 -21.13 -5.05
C ILE A 108 -26.06 -21.15 -3.53
N ASN A 109 -25.81 -22.31 -2.94
CA ASN A 109 -25.89 -22.60 -1.49
C ASN A 109 -27.17 -22.04 -0.83
N GLY A 110 -28.31 -22.05 -1.54
CA GLY A 110 -29.58 -21.48 -1.09
C GLY A 110 -29.71 -19.95 -1.20
N ILE A 111 -28.69 -19.24 -1.67
CA ILE A 111 -28.67 -17.77 -1.83
C ILE A 111 -29.04 -17.39 -3.28
N GLU A 112 -29.85 -16.34 -3.45
CA GLU A 112 -30.12 -15.75 -4.77
C GLU A 112 -28.91 -14.96 -5.29
N VAL A 113 -28.21 -15.54 -6.26
CA VAL A 113 -27.04 -14.97 -6.94
C VAL A 113 -27.48 -14.39 -8.28
N ASN A 114 -27.45 -13.06 -8.38
CA ASN A 114 -27.93 -12.33 -9.55
C ASN A 114 -26.83 -12.08 -10.60
N TYR A 115 -27.24 -11.90 -11.86
CA TYR A 115 -26.34 -11.42 -12.90
C TYR A 115 -25.87 -9.99 -12.59
N CYS A 116 -24.57 -9.74 -12.69
CA CYS A 116 -24.01 -8.39 -12.67
C CYS A 116 -23.19 -8.13 -13.95
N GLU A 117 -23.25 -6.90 -14.44
CA GLU A 117 -22.48 -6.45 -15.60
C GLU A 117 -21.00 -6.21 -15.18
N PRO A 118 -19.99 -6.76 -15.89
CA PRO A 118 -18.57 -6.64 -15.51
C PRO A 118 -18.10 -5.22 -15.19
N SER A 119 -18.64 -4.22 -15.89
CA SER A 119 -18.35 -2.79 -15.70
C SER A 119 -18.76 -2.23 -14.34
N ARG A 120 -19.80 -2.80 -13.70
CA ARG A 120 -20.40 -2.27 -12.45
C ARG A 120 -19.82 -2.86 -11.18
N ILE A 121 -19.10 -3.98 -11.31
CA ILE A 121 -18.57 -4.71 -10.16
C ILE A 121 -17.48 -3.91 -9.43
N ALA A 122 -16.79 -2.98 -10.10
CA ALA A 122 -15.92 -2.02 -9.42
C ALA A 122 -16.68 -1.19 -8.37
N ASP A 123 -17.82 -0.61 -8.78
CA ASP A 123 -18.56 0.39 -8.03
C ASP A 123 -19.44 -0.19 -6.90
N ASP A 124 -20.07 -1.36 -7.12
CA ASP A 124 -20.97 -1.94 -6.11
C ASP A 124 -20.21 -2.64 -4.98
N ARG A 125 -19.84 -1.84 -3.98
CA ARG A 125 -19.13 -2.24 -2.76
C ARG A 125 -19.78 -3.37 -1.96
N LYS A 126 -21.03 -3.74 -2.21
CA LYS A 126 -21.65 -4.93 -1.57
C LYS A 126 -21.05 -6.23 -2.08
N ILE A 127 -20.64 -6.27 -3.34
CA ILE A 127 -20.12 -7.48 -3.98
C ILE A 127 -18.81 -7.88 -3.32
N LYS A 128 -18.80 -9.11 -2.78
CA LYS A 128 -17.67 -9.82 -2.17
C LYS A 128 -17.14 -10.92 -3.08
N VAL A 129 -18.03 -11.68 -3.75
CA VAL A 129 -17.67 -12.86 -4.55
C VAL A 129 -18.28 -12.79 -5.96
N VAL A 130 -17.48 -13.10 -6.98
CA VAL A 130 -17.88 -13.05 -8.40
C VAL A 130 -17.59 -14.37 -9.09
N PHE A 131 -18.63 -15.08 -9.52
CA PHE A 131 -18.51 -16.30 -10.33
C PHE A 131 -18.53 -15.99 -11.84
N PHE A 132 -17.60 -16.57 -12.62
CA PHE A 132 -17.52 -16.31 -14.06
C PHE A 132 -17.01 -17.47 -14.91
N LYS A 133 -17.09 -17.32 -16.24
CA LYS A 133 -16.61 -18.29 -17.23
C LYS A 133 -15.60 -17.69 -18.19
N GLU A 134 -16.07 -16.85 -19.12
CA GLU A 134 -15.25 -16.26 -20.21
C GLU A 134 -15.41 -14.73 -20.32
N ASN A 135 -16.54 -14.21 -19.83
CA ASN A 135 -17.06 -12.87 -20.19
C ASN A 135 -16.38 -11.65 -19.53
N LEU A 136 -15.36 -11.83 -18.69
CA LEU A 136 -14.61 -10.69 -18.11
C LEU A 136 -13.51 -10.16 -19.05
N SER A 137 -13.36 -10.74 -20.24
CA SER A 137 -12.46 -10.23 -21.28
C SER A 137 -12.86 -8.84 -21.81
N THR A 138 -14.10 -8.39 -21.65
CA THR A 138 -14.57 -7.05 -22.10
C THR A 138 -15.28 -6.29 -20.97
N GLY A 139 -15.03 -4.99 -20.88
CA GLY A 139 -15.67 -4.09 -19.90
C GLY A 139 -15.28 -4.28 -18.42
N TRP A 140 -14.64 -5.39 -18.05
CA TRP A 140 -14.06 -5.58 -16.72
C TRP A 140 -12.92 -4.61 -16.44
N ASP A 141 -12.98 -3.99 -15.27
CA ASP A 141 -11.94 -3.21 -14.61
C ASP A 141 -12.26 -3.29 -13.11
N CYS A 142 -11.43 -3.92 -12.29
CA CYS A 142 -11.73 -4.03 -10.86
C CYS A 142 -10.45 -4.00 -10.01
N PRO A 143 -9.92 -2.80 -9.69
CA PRO A 143 -8.72 -2.65 -8.89
C PRO A 143 -8.86 -3.17 -7.44
N ARG A 144 -10.08 -3.47 -6.99
CA ARG A 144 -10.38 -4.10 -5.69
C ARG A 144 -10.48 -5.63 -5.75
N ALA A 145 -10.17 -6.26 -6.88
CA ALA A 145 -10.04 -7.71 -6.96
C ALA A 145 -8.62 -8.11 -6.49
N GLU A 146 -8.51 -8.47 -5.21
CA GLU A 146 -7.22 -8.80 -4.56
C GLU A 146 -6.78 -10.25 -4.78
N THR A 147 -7.77 -11.15 -4.95
CA THR A 147 -7.56 -12.59 -5.00
C THR A 147 -8.40 -13.19 -6.13
N MET A 148 -7.80 -14.07 -6.94
CA MET A 148 -8.50 -14.83 -7.98
C MET A 148 -8.25 -16.33 -7.86
N MET A 149 -9.26 -17.14 -8.18
CA MET A 149 -9.19 -18.59 -8.33
C MET A 149 -9.65 -18.99 -9.74
N SER A 150 -9.00 -19.96 -10.39
CA SER A 150 -9.46 -20.50 -11.68
C SER A 150 -9.50 -22.02 -11.78
N PHE A 151 -10.71 -22.57 -11.85
CA PHE A 151 -10.96 -23.97 -12.17
C PHE A 151 -10.81 -24.29 -13.68
N ARG A 152 -10.17 -23.46 -14.50
CA ARG A 152 -9.92 -23.81 -15.92
C ARG A 152 -8.55 -24.44 -16.12
N HIS A 153 -8.49 -25.46 -16.97
CA HIS A 153 -7.24 -26.06 -17.41
C HIS A 153 -6.40 -25.09 -18.26
N ALA A 154 -5.08 -25.22 -18.18
CA ALA A 154 -4.06 -24.29 -18.71
C ALA A 154 -3.92 -24.23 -20.24
N ASN A 155 -5.03 -23.99 -20.96
CA ASN A 155 -5.07 -23.96 -22.43
C ASN A 155 -4.91 -22.57 -23.05
N ASP A 156 -4.91 -21.49 -22.24
CA ASP A 156 -4.71 -20.11 -22.73
C ASP A 156 -4.07 -19.21 -21.66
N ALA A 157 -2.73 -19.20 -21.63
CA ALA A 157 -1.96 -18.29 -20.78
C ALA A 157 -2.20 -16.81 -21.12
N THR A 158 -2.50 -16.49 -22.39
CA THR A 158 -2.83 -15.15 -22.87
C THR A 158 -4.11 -14.61 -22.24
N TYR A 159 -5.13 -15.46 -22.10
CA TYR A 159 -6.39 -15.09 -21.45
C TYR A 159 -6.17 -14.74 -19.97
N ILE A 160 -5.39 -15.55 -19.24
CA ILE A 160 -5.08 -15.30 -17.82
C ILE A 160 -4.27 -14.00 -17.68
N ALA A 161 -3.27 -13.79 -18.53
CA ALA A 161 -2.49 -12.54 -18.58
C ALA A 161 -3.38 -11.30 -18.82
N GLN A 162 -4.27 -11.35 -19.82
CA GLN A 162 -5.19 -10.24 -20.13
C GLN A 162 -6.20 -9.94 -19.01
N LEU A 163 -6.53 -10.93 -18.19
CA LEU A 163 -7.39 -10.76 -17.01
C LEU A 163 -6.61 -10.18 -15.82
N LEU A 164 -5.39 -10.67 -15.59
CA LEU A 164 -4.48 -10.18 -14.55
C LEU A 164 -4.16 -8.69 -14.73
N GLY A 165 -3.83 -8.21 -15.94
CA GLY A 165 -3.54 -6.80 -16.20
C GLY A 165 -4.65 -5.81 -15.80
N ARG A 166 -5.88 -6.31 -15.57
CA ARG A 166 -7.01 -5.51 -15.06
C ARG A 166 -7.30 -5.66 -13.56
N MET A 167 -6.65 -6.63 -12.91
CA MET A 167 -6.66 -6.84 -11.46
C MET A 167 -5.41 -6.26 -10.79
N VAL A 168 -4.28 -6.19 -11.49
CA VAL A 168 -2.97 -5.72 -11.01
C VAL A 168 -2.94 -4.21 -10.68
N ARG A 169 -4.04 -3.46 -10.87
CA ARG A 169 -4.15 -2.05 -10.46
C ARG A 169 -4.51 -1.92 -8.98
N THR A 170 -3.97 -0.92 -8.29
CA THR A 170 -4.23 -0.73 -6.85
C THR A 170 -5.61 -0.08 -6.60
N PRO A 171 -6.34 -0.46 -5.52
CA PRO A 171 -7.64 0.15 -5.18
C PRO A 171 -7.60 1.66 -4.95
N MET A 172 -6.46 2.17 -4.45
CA MET A 172 -6.28 3.57 -4.05
C MET A 172 -5.40 4.39 -5.01
N GLN A 173 -4.93 3.81 -6.12
CA GLN A 173 -3.97 4.45 -7.04
C GLN A 173 -2.69 4.94 -6.33
N MET A 174 -2.26 4.18 -5.32
CA MET A 174 -1.04 4.41 -4.55
C MET A 174 -0.50 3.08 -3.98
N HIS A 175 0.82 2.97 -3.91
CA HIS A 175 1.53 1.94 -3.16
C HIS A 175 1.38 2.21 -1.65
N ILE A 176 1.30 1.14 -0.86
CA ILE A 176 0.98 1.15 0.56
C ILE A 176 2.27 0.99 1.38
N MET A 177 2.82 2.12 1.83
CA MET A 177 4.10 2.21 2.57
C MET A 177 4.12 1.55 3.97
N VAL A 178 2.98 1.01 4.44
CA VAL A 178 2.80 0.52 5.83
C VAL A 178 2.67 -1.01 5.87
N ASP A 179 2.18 -1.61 4.80
CA ASP A 179 1.81 -3.03 4.76
C ASP A 179 2.03 -3.62 3.36
N ASP A 180 3.10 -4.38 3.22
CA ASP A 180 3.47 -5.06 1.98
C ASP A 180 2.37 -5.97 1.41
N VAL A 181 1.54 -6.57 2.27
CA VAL A 181 0.50 -7.54 1.85
C VAL A 181 -0.55 -6.88 0.96
N LEU A 182 -0.77 -5.57 1.14
CA LEU A 182 -1.71 -4.78 0.36
C LEU A 182 -1.15 -4.33 -1.02
N ASN A 183 0.15 -4.56 -1.26
CA ASN A 183 0.79 -4.28 -2.55
C ASN A 183 0.83 -5.50 -3.48
N ASP A 184 0.32 -6.66 -3.05
CA ASP A 184 0.41 -7.95 -3.76
C ASP A 184 -0.97 -8.44 -4.25
N VAL A 185 -1.03 -9.14 -5.40
CA VAL A 185 -2.24 -9.83 -5.93
C VAL A 185 -1.97 -11.32 -6.01
N HIS A 186 -2.88 -12.14 -5.48
CA HIS A 186 -2.69 -13.60 -5.43
C HIS A 186 -3.65 -14.33 -6.37
N LEU A 187 -3.12 -15.31 -7.11
CA LEU A 187 -3.82 -16.07 -8.14
C LEU A 187 -3.65 -17.57 -7.90
N PHE A 188 -4.77 -18.27 -7.75
CA PHE A 188 -4.81 -19.70 -7.41
C PHE A 188 -5.23 -20.52 -8.64
N LEU A 189 -4.34 -21.38 -9.11
CA LEU A 189 -4.46 -22.10 -10.39
C LEU A 189 -4.34 -23.63 -10.20
N PRO A 190 -5.41 -24.32 -9.76
CA PRO A 190 -5.42 -25.76 -9.47
C PRO A 190 -5.05 -26.71 -10.62
N TYR A 191 -5.07 -26.24 -11.86
CA TYR A 191 -4.80 -27.05 -13.06
C TYR A 191 -3.63 -26.50 -13.91
N PHE A 192 -2.73 -25.75 -13.28
CA PHE A 192 -1.48 -25.26 -13.84
C PHE A 192 -0.28 -25.93 -13.16
N ASN A 193 0.92 -25.69 -13.70
CA ASN A 193 2.20 -26.17 -13.21
C ASN A 193 3.29 -25.11 -13.44
N ALA A 194 4.51 -25.33 -12.95
CA ALA A 194 5.62 -24.38 -13.09
C ALA A 194 5.91 -23.90 -14.52
N GLU A 195 5.72 -24.75 -15.53
CA GLU A 195 5.92 -24.43 -16.95
C GLU A 195 4.83 -23.47 -17.45
N THR A 196 3.56 -23.84 -17.26
CA THR A 196 2.41 -23.00 -17.66
C THR A 196 2.29 -21.70 -16.87
N VAL A 197 2.80 -21.64 -15.63
CA VAL A 197 2.90 -20.39 -14.85
C VAL A 197 3.99 -19.46 -15.42
N LYS A 198 5.10 -20.02 -15.90
CA LYS A 198 6.12 -19.26 -16.64
C LYS A 198 5.56 -18.75 -17.97
N ASP A 199 4.75 -19.54 -18.68
CA ASP A 199 4.05 -19.10 -19.89
C ASP A 199 3.09 -17.93 -19.60
N VAL A 200 2.38 -17.95 -18.45
CA VAL A 200 1.53 -16.81 -18.00
C VAL A 200 2.37 -15.57 -17.72
N ALA A 201 3.55 -15.69 -17.10
CA ALA A 201 4.44 -14.56 -16.85
C ALA A 201 4.98 -13.92 -18.15
N GLU A 202 5.38 -14.75 -19.13
CA GLU A 202 5.80 -14.28 -20.45
C GLU A 202 4.63 -13.70 -21.27
N ALA A 203 3.44 -14.30 -21.17
CA ALA A 203 2.21 -13.78 -21.79
C ALA A 203 1.80 -12.42 -21.19
N LEU A 204 1.97 -12.21 -19.89
CA LEU A 204 1.74 -10.92 -19.22
C LEU A 204 2.67 -9.86 -19.84
N GLN A 205 3.99 -10.06 -19.75
CA GLN A 205 5.00 -9.12 -20.26
C GLN A 205 4.82 -8.80 -21.75
N SER A 206 4.42 -9.77 -22.57
CA SER A 206 4.19 -9.55 -24.00
C SER A 206 2.88 -8.82 -24.33
N THR A 207 1.83 -8.94 -23.50
CA THR A 207 0.51 -8.35 -23.81
C THR A 207 0.35 -6.89 -23.40
N GLU A 208 1.07 -6.42 -22.38
CA GLU A 208 1.06 -4.98 -22.01
C GLU A 208 2.10 -4.14 -22.78
N GLY A 209 2.92 -4.76 -23.63
CA GLY A 209 3.76 -4.06 -24.61
C GLY A 209 5.10 -3.52 -24.09
N GLY A 210 5.63 -4.09 -23.00
CA GLY A 210 6.94 -3.74 -22.46
C GLY A 210 7.27 -4.54 -21.19
N ASN A 211 8.41 -4.27 -20.56
CA ASN A 211 8.70 -4.82 -19.24
C ASN A 211 7.69 -4.27 -18.23
N ILE A 212 6.69 -5.09 -17.89
CA ILE A 212 5.74 -4.78 -16.82
C ILE A 212 6.55 -4.62 -15.52
N PRO A 213 6.34 -3.56 -14.74
CA PRO A 213 7.14 -3.32 -13.55
C PRO A 213 6.86 -4.30 -12.39
N THR A 214 5.74 -5.02 -12.43
CA THR A 214 5.27 -5.95 -11.40
C THR A 214 5.99 -7.30 -11.50
N ASP A 215 6.53 -7.77 -10.37
CA ASP A 215 7.24 -9.05 -10.31
C ASP A 215 6.23 -10.23 -10.30
N VAL A 216 6.52 -11.32 -11.02
CA VAL A 216 5.67 -12.52 -11.04
C VAL A 216 6.39 -13.69 -10.39
N TYR A 217 5.77 -14.28 -9.37
CA TYR A 217 6.26 -15.44 -8.63
C TYR A 217 5.28 -16.61 -8.77
N GLY A 218 5.81 -17.82 -8.96
CA GLY A 218 5.04 -19.05 -8.91
C GLY A 218 5.41 -19.88 -7.69
N GLU A 219 4.42 -20.42 -6.98
CA GLU A 219 4.62 -21.23 -5.78
C GLU A 219 3.82 -22.54 -5.80
N ALA A 220 4.42 -23.62 -5.27
CA ALA A 220 3.78 -24.92 -5.17
C ALA A 220 2.83 -24.97 -3.96
N PHE A 221 1.66 -25.59 -4.09
CA PHE A 221 0.63 -25.59 -3.05
C PHE A 221 1.11 -26.27 -1.75
N GLY A 222 1.40 -25.45 -0.74
CA GLY A 222 1.94 -25.86 0.56
C GLY A 222 3.39 -25.39 0.80
N GLU A 223 4.13 -25.05 -0.26
CA GLU A 223 5.38 -24.31 -0.18
C GLU A 223 5.07 -22.81 -0.27
N LYS A 224 5.40 -22.03 0.77
CA LYS A 224 5.31 -20.57 0.71
C LYS A 224 6.50 -20.01 -0.04
N THR A 225 6.26 -19.05 -0.94
CA THR A 225 7.35 -18.19 -1.46
C THR A 225 7.69 -17.01 -0.56
N PHE A 226 6.72 -16.51 0.21
CA PHE A 226 6.91 -15.39 1.14
C PHE A 226 6.33 -15.68 2.54
N ASP A 227 7.05 -15.24 3.56
CA ASP A 227 6.56 -15.13 4.93
C ASP A 227 6.18 -13.67 5.22
N THR A 228 4.96 -13.46 5.70
CA THR A 228 4.50 -12.17 6.23
C THR A 228 4.99 -12.02 7.67
N LEU A 229 5.82 -11.01 7.93
CA LEU A 229 6.33 -10.65 9.24
C LEU A 229 5.82 -9.25 9.63
N THR A 230 5.45 -9.04 10.88
CA THR A 230 4.88 -7.79 11.38
C THR A 230 5.48 -7.38 12.73
N VAL A 231 5.40 -6.10 13.09
CA VAL A 231 5.68 -5.64 14.46
C VAL A 231 4.51 -5.93 15.42
N ARG A 232 3.29 -6.15 14.90
CA ARG A 232 2.06 -6.48 15.65
C ARG A 232 1.61 -7.93 15.45
N PRO A 233 2.36 -8.96 15.90
CA PRO A 233 1.95 -10.35 15.73
C PRO A 233 0.62 -10.60 16.47
N LYS A 234 -0.39 -11.11 15.75
CA LYS A 234 -1.66 -11.51 16.36
C LYS A 234 -1.35 -12.70 17.26
N GLN A 235 -1.56 -12.56 18.58
CA GLN A 235 -1.33 -13.65 19.55
C GLN A 235 -2.35 -14.79 19.37
N THR A 236 -2.15 -15.61 18.33
CA THR A 236 -2.79 -16.91 18.18
C THR A 236 -2.11 -17.90 19.12
N THR A 237 -2.40 -17.77 20.42
CA THR A 237 -2.20 -18.89 21.35
C THR A 237 -2.90 -20.11 20.73
N PRO A 238 -2.21 -21.23 20.49
CA PRO A 238 -2.83 -22.41 19.92
C PRO A 238 -3.86 -22.91 20.93
N ARG A 239 -5.14 -22.64 20.65
CA ARG A 239 -6.26 -22.94 21.54
C ARG A 239 -6.51 -24.45 21.56
N ALA A 240 -5.63 -25.16 22.27
CA ALA A 240 -5.90 -26.48 22.80
C ALA A 240 -7.30 -26.46 23.43
N ALA A 241 -8.11 -27.47 23.10
CA ALA A 241 -9.54 -27.47 23.41
C ALA A 241 -9.81 -27.74 24.89
N ALA A 242 -9.47 -26.78 25.75
CA ALA A 242 -9.86 -26.77 27.14
C ALA A 242 -11.40 -26.82 27.23
N PRO A 243 -11.97 -27.81 27.94
CA PRO A 243 -13.42 -27.89 28.09
C PRO A 243 -13.91 -26.66 28.86
N ARG A 244 -14.92 -25.97 28.34
CA ARG A 244 -15.55 -24.83 29.02
C ARG A 244 -16.13 -25.30 30.36
N HIS A 245 -15.46 -24.97 31.45
CA HIS A 245 -16.13 -24.86 32.74
C HIS A 245 -16.90 -23.55 32.74
N GLU A 246 -18.23 -23.64 32.78
CA GLU A 246 -19.09 -22.47 32.92
C GLU A 246 -18.95 -21.91 34.35
N VAL A 247 -18.35 -20.73 34.46
CA VAL A 247 -18.28 -20.00 35.73
C VAL A 247 -19.65 -19.37 35.95
N ILE A 248 -20.57 -20.13 36.56
CA ILE A 248 -21.89 -19.65 36.97
C ILE A 248 -21.70 -18.66 38.13
N THR A 249 -21.61 -17.38 37.81
CA THR A 249 -21.57 -16.29 38.79
C THR A 249 -22.92 -16.20 39.50
N PRO A 250 -23.02 -16.41 40.83
CA PRO A 250 -24.32 -16.45 41.50
C PRO A 250 -25.05 -15.10 41.48
N GLY A 251 -26.26 -15.07 40.92
CA GLY A 251 -27.18 -13.93 41.04
C GLY A 251 -27.51 -13.16 39.75
N GLN A 252 -27.07 -13.61 38.58
CA GLN A 252 -27.39 -12.99 37.29
C GLN A 252 -28.20 -13.94 36.40
N LEU A 253 -29.44 -13.56 36.08
CA LEU A 253 -30.32 -14.31 35.18
C LEU A 253 -29.87 -14.11 33.72
N SER A 254 -29.84 -15.19 32.92
CA SER A 254 -29.71 -15.09 31.46
C SER A 254 -31.06 -14.70 30.84
N LEU A 255 -31.03 -14.19 29.60
CA LEU A 255 -32.20 -13.65 28.91
C LEU A 255 -33.05 -14.71 28.19
N ASP A 256 -32.67 -15.98 28.30
CA ASP A 256 -33.23 -17.10 27.52
C ASP A 256 -34.48 -17.74 28.16
N ASP A 257 -34.76 -17.48 29.44
CA ASP A 257 -35.83 -18.12 30.24
C ASP A 257 -37.25 -17.56 29.97
N ILE A 258 -37.47 -16.81 28.89
CA ILE A 258 -38.77 -16.15 28.59
C ILE A 258 -39.30 -16.48 27.19
N ALA A 259 -39.47 -17.77 26.87
CA ALA A 259 -40.39 -18.22 25.82
C ALA A 259 -40.74 -19.73 25.86
N GLN A 260 -41.87 -20.11 26.47
CA GLN A 260 -43.01 -20.81 25.82
C GLN A 260 -44.12 -21.22 26.83
N PRO A 261 -45.35 -21.54 26.36
CA PRO A 261 -46.56 -21.49 27.21
C PRO A 261 -46.92 -22.81 27.93
N GLU A 262 -47.80 -22.66 28.93
CA GLU A 262 -48.34 -23.73 29.79
C GLU A 262 -49.25 -24.73 29.06
N SER A 263 -49.27 -25.98 29.54
CA SER A 263 -50.46 -26.84 29.47
C SER A 263 -50.42 -27.92 30.58
N ASP A 264 -51.55 -28.14 31.25
CA ASP A 264 -51.65 -29.00 32.45
C ASP A 264 -51.53 -30.51 32.17
N ASN A 265 -50.97 -31.26 33.13
CA ASN A 265 -51.80 -32.26 33.83
C ASN A 265 -51.29 -32.66 35.23
N MET A 266 -52.19 -33.30 36.00
CA MET A 266 -52.05 -33.60 37.43
C MET A 266 -51.22 -34.87 37.77
N GLY A 267 -50.69 -34.89 38.99
CA GLY A 267 -50.18 -36.10 39.65
C GLY A 267 -49.87 -35.87 41.13
N GLU A 268 -50.74 -36.31 42.04
CA GLU A 268 -50.58 -36.12 43.49
C GLU A 268 -49.58 -37.10 44.12
N THR A 269 -48.74 -36.66 45.06
CA THR A 269 -48.85 -37.02 46.50
C THR A 269 -47.67 -36.47 47.35
N ALA A 270 -47.94 -36.27 48.64
CA ALA A 270 -47.01 -35.90 49.73
C ALA A 270 -47.31 -36.85 50.93
N PRO A 271 -46.71 -36.76 52.15
CA PRO A 271 -45.80 -35.72 52.68
C PRO A 271 -44.65 -36.24 53.60
N SER A 272 -44.01 -35.31 54.33
CA SER A 272 -43.21 -35.49 55.58
C SER A 272 -41.86 -36.25 55.47
N ASP A 273 -40.85 -36.00 56.32
CA ASP A 273 -40.86 -35.26 57.61
C ASP A 273 -39.62 -34.33 57.80
N ALA A 274 -39.54 -33.61 58.93
CA ALA A 274 -38.65 -32.44 59.11
C ALA A 274 -37.61 -32.54 60.28
N ILE A 275 -36.88 -31.43 60.51
CA ILE A 275 -35.92 -31.14 61.62
C ILE A 275 -34.53 -31.80 61.47
N GLY A 276 -33.38 -31.15 61.76
CA GLY A 276 -33.11 -29.74 62.05
C GLY A 276 -31.79 -29.48 62.81
N ALA A 277 -31.22 -28.28 62.61
CA ALA A 277 -30.27 -27.55 63.48
C ALA A 277 -28.81 -28.05 63.77
N THR A 278 -27.87 -27.19 63.34
CA THR A 278 -26.68 -26.65 64.09
C THR A 278 -25.37 -27.43 64.34
N ALA A 279 -24.30 -26.63 64.23
CA ALA A 279 -23.04 -26.63 65.00
C ALA A 279 -21.78 -27.33 64.44
N SER A 280 -20.64 -26.66 64.65
CA SER A 280 -19.30 -27.00 64.14
C SER A 280 -18.40 -27.56 65.24
N SER A 281 -17.37 -28.35 64.90
CA SER A 281 -15.95 -28.02 65.16
C SER A 281 -15.00 -29.22 64.94
N ALA A 282 -13.69 -28.92 64.95
CA ALA A 282 -12.57 -29.77 64.56
C ALA A 282 -12.36 -31.05 65.42
N TYR A 283 -11.64 -32.04 64.87
CA TYR A 283 -10.20 -32.25 65.17
C TYR A 283 -9.56 -33.26 64.21
N ALA A 284 -8.24 -33.43 64.26
CA ALA A 284 -7.44 -34.23 63.33
C ALA A 284 -6.88 -35.50 63.99
N GLN A 285 -6.44 -36.49 63.19
CA GLN A 285 -5.28 -37.34 63.52
C GLN A 285 -4.76 -38.16 62.33
N THR A 286 -3.47 -38.50 62.39
CA THR A 286 -2.73 -39.43 61.51
C THR A 286 -2.18 -40.61 62.31
N PRO A 287 -1.78 -41.71 61.65
CA PRO A 287 -0.77 -42.64 62.17
C PRO A 287 0.42 -42.83 61.19
N SER A 288 1.51 -43.48 61.64
CA SER A 288 2.79 -43.58 60.90
C SER A 288 3.68 -44.78 61.31
N GLY A 289 4.71 -45.08 60.50
CA GLY A 289 5.75 -46.12 60.71
C GLY A 289 5.89 -47.10 59.52
N GLN A 290 7.03 -47.74 59.18
CA GLN A 290 8.42 -47.80 59.74
C GLN A 290 9.42 -48.02 58.55
N ASN A 291 10.60 -47.37 58.46
CA ASN A 291 12.01 -47.85 58.73
C ASN A 291 12.51 -49.01 57.79
N VAL A 292 13.77 -49.20 57.34
CA VAL A 292 15.16 -48.95 57.85
C VAL A 292 16.19 -48.66 56.68
N GLN A 293 17.51 -48.62 56.92
CA GLN A 293 18.68 -48.23 56.06
C GLN A 293 19.51 -49.47 55.55
N THR A 294 20.62 -49.46 54.76
CA THR A 294 21.52 -48.43 54.10
C THR A 294 21.95 -48.90 52.67
N VAL A 295 23.17 -48.95 52.07
CA VAL A 295 24.62 -48.73 52.39
C VAL A 295 25.51 -48.51 51.11
N GLN A 296 26.62 -47.73 51.23
CA GLN A 296 27.93 -47.76 50.50
C GLN A 296 28.15 -47.27 49.02
N GLU A 297 29.44 -47.12 48.63
CA GLU A 297 30.01 -46.10 47.70
C GLU A 297 30.86 -46.65 46.50
N TYR A 298 31.41 -45.75 45.67
CA TYR A 298 32.06 -45.88 44.34
C TYR A 298 33.58 -46.25 44.38
N PRO A 299 34.30 -46.59 43.26
CA PRO A 299 34.56 -45.70 42.10
C PRO A 299 34.69 -46.37 40.68
N ALA A 300 35.04 -45.57 39.66
CA ALA A 300 35.20 -45.89 38.22
C ALA A 300 36.67 -46.31 37.84
N PRO A 301 37.17 -46.45 36.56
CA PRO A 301 36.78 -45.79 35.28
C PRO A 301 36.93 -46.59 33.93
N ILE A 302 36.80 -45.86 32.80
CA ILE A 302 37.26 -46.09 31.38
C ILE A 302 36.25 -46.64 30.33
N GLU A 303 35.87 -45.73 29.42
CA GLU A 303 35.67 -45.75 27.93
C GLU A 303 35.55 -47.11 27.17
N GLU A 304 34.68 -47.29 26.17
CA GLU A 304 34.74 -46.65 24.83
C GLU A 304 33.41 -46.63 24.02
N THR A 305 33.03 -45.45 23.51
CA THR A 305 32.34 -45.18 22.21
C THR A 305 30.86 -45.61 21.99
N PRO A 306 30.12 -44.97 21.03
CA PRO A 306 28.66 -44.76 21.20
C PRO A 306 27.76 -45.46 20.17
N ASN A 307 26.44 -45.32 20.36
CA ASN A 307 25.43 -45.42 19.31
C ASN A 307 24.20 -44.54 19.65
N ASP A 308 23.50 -44.04 18.63
CA ASP A 308 22.46 -43.00 18.79
C ASP A 308 21.20 -43.44 19.57
N SER A 309 20.68 -42.54 20.42
CA SER A 309 19.25 -42.33 20.71
C SER A 309 19.04 -41.02 21.49
N ASP A 310 17.96 -40.31 21.19
CA ASP A 310 17.33 -39.22 21.94
C ASP A 310 18.22 -38.13 22.57
N VAL A 311 18.45 -37.06 21.81
CA VAL A 311 18.47 -35.70 22.38
C VAL A 311 17.13 -35.04 22.07
N SER A 312 16.17 -35.18 22.99
CA SER A 312 14.98 -34.33 22.99
C SER A 312 15.40 -32.91 23.37
N SER A 313 15.64 -32.06 22.36
CA SER A 313 15.92 -30.65 22.57
C SER A 313 14.70 -29.96 23.17
N THR A 314 14.79 -29.59 24.44
CA THR A 314 13.78 -28.78 25.13
C THR A 314 13.51 -27.52 24.34
N ALA A 315 12.28 -27.36 23.86
CA ALA A 315 11.81 -26.10 23.30
C ALA A 315 11.63 -25.10 24.45
N GLU A 316 12.66 -24.32 24.73
CA GLU A 316 12.54 -23.11 25.55
C GLU A 316 11.59 -22.15 24.81
N GLU A 317 10.66 -21.52 25.53
CA GLU A 317 9.75 -20.53 24.96
C GLU A 317 10.55 -19.26 24.65
N ILE A 318 11.04 -19.12 23.40
CA ILE A 318 11.93 -18.01 22.99
C ILE A 318 11.15 -16.69 22.79
N THR A 319 10.43 -16.23 23.80
CA THR A 319 9.80 -14.90 23.82
C THR A 319 10.88 -13.83 23.95
N ALA A 320 10.90 -12.86 23.03
CA ALA A 320 11.79 -11.71 23.13
C ALA A 320 11.18 -10.61 24.03
N ASP A 321 11.96 -10.17 25.02
CA ASP A 321 11.56 -9.28 26.13
C ASP A 321 11.58 -7.79 25.74
N PHE A 322 11.06 -7.43 24.56
CA PHE A 322 11.01 -6.03 24.11
C PHE A 322 9.76 -5.70 23.28
N ASP A 323 9.31 -4.45 23.38
CA ASP A 323 8.20 -3.90 22.61
C ASP A 323 8.67 -3.53 21.18
N ARG A 324 8.13 -4.22 20.18
CA ARG A 324 8.45 -4.00 18.75
C ARG A 324 7.84 -2.70 18.21
N GLU A 325 6.70 -2.29 18.74
CA GLU A 325 6.04 -1.04 18.34
C GLU A 325 6.79 0.18 18.89
N GLU A 326 7.23 0.14 20.15
CA GLU A 326 8.06 1.21 20.72
C GLU A 326 9.39 1.35 19.96
N VAL A 327 10.05 0.23 19.62
CA VAL A 327 11.29 0.27 18.84
C VAL A 327 11.07 0.78 17.42
N MET A 328 10.05 0.31 16.70
CA MET A 328 9.71 0.82 15.36
C MET A 328 9.40 2.32 15.40
N LYS A 329 8.62 2.75 16.39
CA LYS A 329 8.31 4.17 16.61
C LYS A 329 9.57 4.98 16.89
N ALA A 330 10.46 4.52 17.76
CA ALA A 330 11.71 5.21 18.08
C ALA A 330 12.63 5.37 16.85
N ILE A 331 12.68 4.37 15.96
CA ILE A 331 13.41 4.43 14.69
C ILE A 331 12.81 5.48 13.74
N ASN A 332 11.48 5.52 13.63
CA ASN A 332 10.76 6.48 12.80
C ASN A 332 10.87 7.93 13.34
N ASP A 333 10.67 8.12 14.66
CA ASP A 333 10.76 9.41 15.34
C ASP A 333 12.19 9.98 15.33
N ALA A 334 13.22 9.14 15.24
CA ALA A 334 14.62 9.58 15.06
C ALA A 334 14.85 10.32 13.73
N GLY A 335 13.99 10.13 12.73
CA GLY A 335 14.07 10.79 11.43
C GLY A 335 15.37 10.48 10.69
N LEU A 336 15.74 9.20 10.64
CA LEU A 336 16.93 8.70 9.95
C LEU A 336 16.85 9.02 8.44
N LEU A 337 18.01 9.14 7.79
CA LEU A 337 18.10 9.46 6.36
C LEU A 337 18.17 8.20 5.50
N THR A 338 17.42 8.20 4.41
CA THR A 338 17.61 7.32 3.24
C THR A 338 17.71 8.15 1.97
N TYR A 339 18.22 7.55 0.89
CA TYR A 339 18.47 8.23 -0.37
C TYR A 339 17.88 7.43 -1.54
N GLU A 340 16.98 8.06 -2.30
CA GLU A 340 16.57 7.60 -3.62
C GLU A 340 17.57 8.16 -4.67
N VAL A 341 17.85 7.38 -5.71
CA VAL A 341 18.82 7.74 -6.75
C VAL A 341 18.17 7.52 -8.11
N ARG A 342 18.00 8.60 -8.87
CA ARG A 342 17.41 8.59 -10.21
C ARG A 342 18.45 8.88 -11.29
N SER A 343 18.22 8.35 -12.48
CA SER A 343 19.07 8.55 -13.66
C SER A 343 18.84 9.91 -14.34
N VAL A 344 17.63 10.45 -14.23
CA VAL A 344 17.20 11.72 -14.84
C VAL A 344 16.36 12.51 -13.83
N ARG A 345 16.55 13.83 -13.79
CA ARG A 345 15.71 14.74 -13.01
C ARG A 345 14.50 15.17 -13.84
N ILE A 346 13.30 14.93 -13.33
CA ILE A 346 12.04 15.18 -14.04
C ILE A 346 11.68 16.67 -14.04
N ASN A 347 11.70 17.31 -12.86
CA ASN A 347 11.25 18.68 -12.67
C ASN A 347 12.42 19.68 -12.59
N ASN A 348 12.14 20.96 -12.85
CA ASN A 348 13.11 22.03 -12.63
C ASN A 348 12.98 22.62 -11.21
N TYR A 349 14.07 23.16 -10.65
CA TYR A 349 14.07 23.63 -9.26
C TYR A 349 13.07 24.75 -8.97
N LEU A 350 12.69 25.57 -9.95
CA LEU A 350 11.66 26.60 -9.76
C LEU A 350 10.28 25.95 -9.56
N HIS A 351 9.93 24.96 -10.38
CA HIS A 351 8.69 24.19 -10.20
C HIS A 351 8.71 23.36 -8.90
N SER A 352 9.81 22.66 -8.60
CA SER A 352 9.94 21.90 -7.34
C SER A 352 9.89 22.79 -6.11
N LEU A 353 10.42 24.02 -6.16
CA LEU A 353 10.31 25.00 -5.07
C LEU A 353 8.86 25.45 -4.85
N PHE A 354 8.13 25.81 -5.90
CA PHE A 354 6.72 26.17 -5.79
C PHE A 354 5.86 25.00 -5.30
N ALA A 355 6.08 23.79 -5.82
CA ALA A 355 5.38 22.60 -5.36
C ALA A 355 5.65 22.31 -3.87
N LEU A 356 6.91 22.44 -3.42
CA LEU A 356 7.30 22.26 -2.02
C LEU A 356 6.73 23.35 -1.10
N SER A 357 6.71 24.61 -1.56
CA SER A 357 6.18 25.72 -0.79
C SER A 357 4.65 25.65 -0.65
N HIS A 358 3.94 25.35 -1.74
CA HIS A 358 2.51 24.99 -1.72
C HIS A 358 2.23 23.82 -0.77
N LEU A 359 3.07 22.78 -0.77
CA LEU A 359 2.92 21.63 0.12
C LEU A 359 3.06 22.03 1.59
N PHE A 360 4.07 22.82 1.97
CA PHE A 360 4.27 23.26 3.35
C PHE A 360 3.20 24.25 3.83
N SER A 361 2.66 25.09 2.94
CA SER A 361 1.48 25.92 3.24
C SER A 361 0.21 25.07 3.43
N GLN A 362 -0.08 24.11 2.52
CA GLN A 362 -1.27 23.24 2.58
C GLN A 362 -1.26 22.27 3.78
N SER A 363 -0.07 21.79 4.17
CA SER A 363 0.11 20.86 5.28
C SER A 363 0.31 21.55 6.65
N LEU A 364 0.27 22.89 6.69
CA LEU A 364 0.47 23.73 7.87
C LEU A 364 1.86 23.59 8.55
N ILE A 365 2.82 22.90 7.94
CA ILE A 365 4.24 22.86 8.37
C ILE A 365 4.83 24.27 8.36
N TYR A 366 4.57 25.04 7.30
CA TYR A 366 4.98 26.44 7.23
C TYR A 366 3.98 27.23 6.38
N GLN A 367 3.01 27.87 7.04
CA GLN A 367 1.89 28.57 6.39
C GLN A 367 2.35 29.60 5.34
N ASN A 368 3.38 30.38 5.66
CA ASN A 368 3.90 31.46 4.81
C ASN A 368 4.89 30.96 3.73
N ALA A 369 5.10 29.65 3.58
CA ALA A 369 6.12 29.09 2.69
C ALA A 369 6.00 29.58 1.25
N TYR A 370 4.78 29.55 0.69
CA TYR A 370 4.51 30.02 -0.66
C TYR A 370 4.70 31.53 -0.79
N ASP A 371 4.14 32.31 0.14
CA ASP A 371 4.18 33.77 0.05
C ASP A 371 5.60 34.33 0.13
N GLU A 372 6.45 33.83 1.04
CA GLU A 372 7.86 34.25 1.12
C GLU A 372 8.67 33.91 -0.13
N VAL A 373 8.42 32.75 -0.75
CA VAL A 373 9.08 32.39 -2.02
C VAL A 373 8.67 33.38 -3.11
N CYS A 374 7.39 33.72 -3.17
CA CYS A 374 6.89 34.73 -4.10
C CYS A 374 7.44 36.14 -3.80
N ASP A 375 7.55 36.53 -2.52
CA ASP A 375 8.11 37.84 -2.09
C ASP A 375 9.60 37.95 -2.44
N ASP A 376 10.38 36.88 -2.23
CA ASP A 376 11.81 36.85 -2.58
C ASP A 376 12.01 36.98 -4.10
N ILE A 377 11.20 36.29 -4.91
CA ILE A 377 11.28 36.40 -6.39
C ILE A 377 10.82 37.78 -6.86
N VAL A 378 9.74 38.34 -6.29
CA VAL A 378 9.27 39.70 -6.58
C VAL A 378 10.36 40.74 -6.27
N ARG A 379 11.10 40.57 -5.18
CA ARG A 379 12.25 41.42 -4.82
C ARG A 379 13.42 41.26 -5.80
N MET A 380 13.74 40.04 -6.23
CA MET A 380 14.76 39.80 -7.27
C MET A 380 14.43 40.52 -8.59
N VAL A 381 13.16 40.60 -8.97
CA VAL A 381 12.72 41.40 -10.14
C VAL A 381 12.93 42.89 -9.87
N HIS A 382 12.50 43.38 -8.71
CA HIS A 382 12.60 44.80 -8.35
C HIS A 382 14.05 45.30 -8.32
N ASP A 383 14.93 44.59 -7.61
CA ASP A 383 16.35 44.94 -7.47
C ASP A 383 17.07 44.99 -8.83
N TYR A 384 16.76 44.05 -9.74
CA TYR A 384 17.27 44.07 -11.11
C TYR A 384 16.78 45.29 -11.89
N ILE A 385 15.47 45.59 -11.83
CA ILE A 385 14.86 46.69 -12.56
C ILE A 385 15.40 48.05 -12.07
N GLU A 386 15.62 48.24 -10.77
CA GLU A 386 16.27 49.45 -10.25
C GLU A 386 17.75 49.53 -10.64
N SER A 387 18.48 48.41 -10.73
CA SER A 387 19.84 48.38 -11.32
C SER A 387 19.84 48.78 -12.81
N LEU A 388 18.75 48.48 -13.53
CA LEU A 388 18.60 48.76 -14.96
C LEU A 388 18.16 50.21 -15.23
N LYS A 389 17.34 50.78 -14.33
CA LYS A 389 16.98 52.21 -14.31
C LYS A 389 18.18 53.09 -13.96
N SER A 390 18.89 52.76 -12.88
CA SER A 390 20.09 53.51 -12.43
C SER A 390 21.26 53.44 -13.41
N SER A 391 21.39 52.36 -14.19
CA SER A 391 22.35 52.27 -15.30
C SER A 391 21.85 52.86 -16.63
N GLY A 392 20.66 53.47 -16.67
CA GLY A 392 20.08 54.15 -17.83
C GLY A 392 19.57 53.25 -18.97
N LYS A 393 19.86 51.95 -18.92
CA LYS A 393 19.53 50.97 -19.98
C LYS A 393 18.03 50.65 -20.07
N TYR A 394 17.29 50.86 -18.98
CA TYR A 394 15.85 50.56 -18.90
C TYR A 394 15.05 51.16 -20.08
N SER A 395 15.30 52.42 -20.43
CA SER A 395 14.55 53.13 -21.48
C SER A 395 14.69 52.48 -22.87
N GLU A 396 15.89 51.98 -23.21
CA GLU A 396 16.15 51.29 -24.47
C GLU A 396 15.41 49.96 -24.55
N LEU A 397 15.38 49.20 -23.45
CA LEU A 397 14.72 47.89 -23.37
C LEU A 397 13.19 48.02 -23.31
N ALA A 398 12.66 48.96 -22.54
CA ALA A 398 11.23 49.27 -22.52
C ALA A 398 10.72 49.72 -23.90
N THR A 399 11.51 50.52 -24.63
CA THR A 399 11.20 50.92 -26.00
C THR A 399 11.17 49.71 -26.96
N LYS A 400 12.09 48.75 -26.82
CA LYS A 400 12.09 47.51 -27.63
C LYS A 400 10.88 46.60 -27.34
N VAL A 401 10.39 46.55 -26.10
CA VAL A 401 9.17 45.82 -25.73
C VAL A 401 7.93 46.46 -26.39
N LEU A 402 7.86 47.80 -26.41
CA LEU A 402 6.73 48.54 -26.99
C LEU A 402 6.73 48.60 -28.52
N GLN A 403 7.91 48.60 -29.17
CA GLN A 403 8.07 48.69 -30.64
C GLN A 403 8.01 47.32 -31.35
N PHE A 404 7.09 46.44 -30.94
CA PHE A 404 6.95 45.12 -31.55
C PHE A 404 6.45 45.22 -33.00
N LYS A 405 7.21 44.69 -33.97
CA LYS A 405 6.80 44.67 -35.39
C LYS A 405 6.06 43.39 -35.76
N LEU A 406 4.82 43.55 -36.23
CA LEU A 406 3.93 42.47 -36.64
C LEU A 406 3.82 42.43 -38.18
N ASN A 407 4.51 41.48 -38.82
CA ASN A 407 4.42 41.27 -40.27
C ASN A 407 3.13 40.51 -40.63
N THR A 408 2.02 41.22 -40.74
CA THR A 408 0.75 40.66 -41.24
C THR A 408 0.71 40.68 -42.76
N GLN A 409 0.75 39.52 -43.41
CA GLN A 409 0.41 39.39 -44.83
C GLN A 409 -1.09 39.19 -44.98
N VAL A 410 -1.72 39.96 -45.88
CA VAL A 410 -3.13 39.85 -46.23
C VAL A 410 -3.24 39.15 -47.58
N PHE A 411 -4.01 38.08 -47.63
CA PHE A 411 -4.31 37.33 -48.86
C PHE A 411 -5.74 37.64 -49.31
N ASP A 412 -5.96 37.76 -50.61
CA ASP A 412 -7.30 37.87 -51.18
C ASP A 412 -8.04 36.52 -51.12
N VAL A 413 -9.35 36.52 -51.41
CA VAL A 413 -10.23 35.34 -51.48
C VAL A 413 -9.69 34.26 -52.44
N PHE A 414 -8.85 34.63 -53.41
CA PHE A 414 -8.19 33.73 -54.36
C PHE A 414 -6.76 33.30 -53.98
N GLY A 415 -6.25 33.73 -52.81
CA GLY A 415 -4.96 33.30 -52.26
C GLY A 415 -3.72 34.06 -52.74
N GLU A 416 -3.86 35.09 -53.59
CA GLU A 416 -2.77 36.01 -53.90
C GLU A 416 -2.52 36.97 -52.74
N SER A 417 -1.25 37.23 -52.42
CA SER A 417 -0.84 38.19 -51.39
C SER A 417 -1.04 39.63 -51.89
N VAL A 418 -1.90 40.38 -51.21
CA VAL A 418 -2.19 41.79 -51.55
C VAL A 418 -1.10 42.68 -50.95
N ASP A 419 0.04 42.78 -51.64
CA ASP A 419 1.16 43.68 -51.32
C ASP A 419 0.81 45.16 -51.59
N ASN A 420 -0.26 45.64 -50.95
CA ASN A 420 -0.52 47.06 -50.80
C ASN A 420 0.52 47.64 -49.83
N ASN A 421 1.50 48.37 -50.38
CA ASN A 421 2.57 49.04 -49.63
C ASN A 421 2.12 50.13 -48.63
N ALA A 422 0.84 50.17 -48.27
CA ALA A 422 0.36 50.78 -47.04
C ALA A 422 0.73 49.89 -45.84
N VAL A 423 2.04 49.73 -45.60
CA VAL A 423 2.55 49.25 -44.32
C VAL A 423 2.18 50.31 -43.28
N HIS A 424 1.03 50.10 -42.64
CA HIS A 424 0.71 50.81 -41.41
C HIS A 424 1.74 50.37 -40.37
N ASP A 425 2.74 51.21 -40.16
CA ASP A 425 3.70 51.09 -39.06
C ASP A 425 2.91 51.33 -37.75
N PHE A 426 2.20 50.28 -37.29
CA PHE A 426 1.54 50.20 -35.99
C PHE A 426 2.62 50.14 -34.91
N LEU A 427 3.32 51.28 -34.74
CA LEU A 427 4.48 51.49 -33.87
C LEU A 427 4.15 51.51 -32.37
N SER A 428 2.94 51.09 -32.00
CA SER A 428 2.52 50.81 -30.63
C SER A 428 2.07 49.37 -30.58
N ALA A 429 2.73 48.55 -29.75
CA ALA A 429 2.12 47.31 -29.27
C ALA A 429 0.71 47.62 -28.76
N THR A 430 -0.27 46.76 -29.08
CA THR A 430 -1.60 46.87 -28.47
C THR A 430 -1.54 46.35 -27.03
N ASP A 431 -2.46 46.77 -26.16
CA ASP A 431 -2.56 46.20 -24.80
C ASP A 431 -2.68 44.67 -24.85
N THR A 432 -3.33 44.13 -25.87
CA THR A 432 -3.46 42.69 -26.16
C THR A 432 -2.11 42.01 -26.42
N ASP A 433 -1.20 42.67 -27.16
CA ASP A 433 0.14 42.15 -27.44
C ASP A 433 1.04 42.23 -26.21
N LEU A 434 0.94 43.31 -25.42
CA LEU A 434 1.65 43.44 -24.15
C LEU A 434 1.19 42.36 -23.16
N ASP A 435 -0.11 42.11 -23.05
CA ASP A 435 -0.68 41.02 -22.26
C ASP A 435 -0.20 39.64 -22.73
N ARG A 436 -0.06 39.43 -24.05
CA ARG A 436 0.48 38.19 -24.61
C ARG A 436 1.95 38.00 -24.24
N GLN A 437 2.78 39.04 -24.38
CA GLN A 437 4.19 39.00 -23.97
C GLN A 437 4.33 38.77 -22.46
N PHE A 438 3.49 39.43 -21.66
CA PHE A 438 3.45 39.27 -20.20
C PHE A 438 3.13 37.83 -19.77
N ARG A 439 2.15 37.15 -20.40
CA ARG A 439 1.87 35.73 -20.14
C ARG A 439 3.05 34.81 -20.49
N LEU A 440 3.76 35.11 -21.60
CA LEU A 440 4.97 34.37 -21.99
C LEU A 440 6.13 34.62 -21.01
N ALA A 441 6.20 35.80 -20.40
CA ALA A 441 7.14 36.12 -19.33
C ALA A 441 6.78 35.39 -18.02
N ASP A 442 5.54 35.45 -17.55
CA ASP A 442 5.10 34.78 -16.32
C ASP A 442 5.23 33.24 -16.43
N THR A 443 5.05 32.67 -17.64
CA THR A 443 5.35 31.25 -17.92
C THR A 443 6.83 30.89 -17.65
N LYS A 444 7.79 31.78 -17.95
CA LYS A 444 9.21 31.60 -17.60
C LYS A 444 9.49 31.75 -16.10
N LEU A 445 8.60 32.44 -15.38
CA LEU A 445 8.66 32.61 -13.92
C LEU A 445 7.86 31.54 -13.15
N GLY A 446 7.38 30.49 -13.85
CA GLY A 446 6.67 29.35 -13.24
C GLY A 446 5.15 29.39 -13.35
N ASN A 447 4.55 30.45 -13.90
CA ASN A 447 3.09 30.63 -14.05
C ASN A 447 2.30 30.65 -12.72
N GLU A 448 2.96 31.02 -11.61
CA GLU A 448 2.36 31.19 -10.27
C GLU A 448 1.83 32.64 -10.06
N GLY A 449 1.79 33.48 -11.10
CA GLY A 449 1.29 34.85 -11.02
C GLY A 449 2.27 35.84 -10.37
N ILE A 450 3.57 35.55 -10.39
CA ILE A 450 4.65 36.41 -9.88
C ILE A 450 4.54 37.83 -10.44
N GLY A 451 4.30 37.97 -11.75
CA GLY A 451 4.14 39.29 -12.37
C GLY A 451 2.92 40.06 -11.87
N VAL A 452 1.86 39.36 -11.43
CA VAL A 452 0.67 39.98 -10.83
C VAL A 452 0.94 40.38 -9.37
N LYS A 453 1.74 39.60 -8.62
CA LYS A 453 2.18 39.98 -7.26
C LYS A 453 3.09 41.22 -7.30
N TYR A 454 4.09 41.22 -8.18
CA TYR A 454 4.96 42.39 -8.46
C TYR A 454 4.14 43.65 -8.83
N GLY A 455 3.12 43.50 -9.70
CA GLY A 455 2.21 44.58 -10.05
C GLY A 455 1.44 45.15 -8.85
N ARG A 456 0.94 44.32 -7.94
CA ARG A 456 0.22 44.79 -6.73
C ARG A 456 1.09 45.58 -5.76
N GLU A 457 2.40 45.37 -5.76
CA GLU A 457 3.35 46.02 -4.84
C GLU A 457 4.01 47.26 -5.45
N TYR A 458 4.30 47.25 -6.76
CA TYR A 458 5.10 48.29 -7.43
C TYR A 458 4.40 49.04 -8.59
N GLN A 459 3.10 48.83 -8.83
CA GLN A 459 2.34 49.61 -9.82
C GLN A 459 2.32 51.11 -9.45
N THR A 460 2.63 51.96 -10.42
CA THR A 460 2.47 53.42 -10.32
C THR A 460 1.14 53.86 -10.92
N GLU A 461 0.51 54.88 -10.33
CA GLU A 461 -0.78 55.42 -10.82
C GLU A 461 -0.65 55.99 -12.25
N ASP A 462 0.50 56.62 -12.56
CA ASP A 462 0.81 57.19 -13.87
C ASP A 462 1.00 56.14 -14.99
N ASN A 463 1.29 54.88 -14.66
CA ASN A 463 1.49 53.82 -15.65
C ASN A 463 0.98 52.44 -15.19
N PRO A 464 -0.33 52.17 -15.30
CA PRO A 464 -0.94 50.89 -14.92
C PRO A 464 -0.38 49.65 -15.63
N ASN A 465 0.27 49.82 -16.79
CA ASN A 465 0.88 48.72 -17.55
C ASN A 465 2.40 48.59 -17.32
N GLY A 466 3.04 49.51 -16.58
CA GLY A 466 4.50 49.57 -16.43
C GLY A 466 5.10 48.29 -15.86
N PHE A 467 4.45 47.70 -14.85
CA PHE A 467 4.88 46.46 -14.21
C PHE A 467 4.94 45.26 -15.17
N LYS A 468 4.14 45.27 -16.25
CA LYS A 468 4.19 44.23 -17.30
C LYS A 468 5.49 44.33 -18.09
N ILE A 469 5.94 45.55 -18.38
CA ILE A 469 7.19 45.82 -19.09
C ILE A 469 8.38 45.37 -18.24
N ASP A 470 8.39 45.69 -16.94
CA ASP A 470 9.41 45.22 -15.99
C ASP A 470 9.57 43.68 -16.04
N ILE A 471 8.46 42.95 -15.93
CA ILE A 471 8.43 41.48 -15.94
C ILE A 471 8.87 40.90 -17.29
N ILE A 472 8.49 41.52 -18.42
CA ILE A 472 8.94 41.12 -19.75
C ILE A 472 10.45 41.34 -19.91
N ILE A 473 10.99 42.47 -19.41
CA ILE A 473 12.43 42.77 -19.46
C ILE A 473 13.23 41.77 -18.62
N TYR A 474 12.79 41.50 -17.37
CA TYR A 474 13.45 40.51 -16.51
C TYR A 474 13.45 39.11 -17.15
N ALA A 475 12.30 38.65 -17.66
CA ALA A 475 12.17 37.34 -18.29
C ALA A 475 12.84 37.25 -19.69
N ALA A 476 13.30 38.37 -20.26
CA ALA A 476 14.07 38.39 -21.50
C ALA A 476 15.58 38.18 -21.28
N ASP A 477 16.12 38.52 -20.11
CA ASP A 477 17.53 38.33 -19.78
C ASP A 477 17.83 36.90 -19.30
N SER A 478 18.72 36.21 -20.02
CA SER A 478 19.18 34.88 -19.66
C SER A 478 19.96 34.85 -18.34
N ASN A 479 20.61 35.95 -17.95
CA ASN A 479 21.33 36.03 -16.68
C ASN A 479 20.35 36.10 -15.49
N CYS A 480 19.26 36.86 -15.62
CA CYS A 480 18.17 36.89 -14.65
C CYS A 480 17.51 35.52 -14.47
N ILE A 481 17.20 34.82 -15.57
CA ILE A 481 16.65 33.47 -15.51
C ILE A 481 17.65 32.46 -14.92
N ALA A 482 18.95 32.58 -15.19
CA ALA A 482 19.98 31.75 -14.56
C ALA A 482 20.09 32.02 -13.04
N ALA A 483 20.07 33.29 -12.63
CA ALA A 483 20.08 33.68 -11.21
C ALA A 483 18.82 33.17 -10.47
N LEU A 484 17.64 33.28 -11.09
CA LEU A 484 16.38 32.74 -10.55
C LEU A 484 16.44 31.22 -10.36
N ASN A 485 17.01 30.47 -11.32
CA ASN A 485 17.16 29.02 -11.19
C ASN A 485 18.17 28.62 -10.10
N THR A 486 19.23 29.40 -9.90
CA THR A 486 20.19 29.19 -8.79
C THR A 486 19.53 29.49 -7.44
N PHE A 487 18.86 30.63 -7.30
CA PHE A 487 18.06 30.96 -6.11
C PHE A 487 17.04 29.86 -5.80
N ALA A 488 16.30 29.40 -6.82
CA ALA A 488 15.28 28.38 -6.64
C ALA A 488 15.87 27.06 -6.11
N LYS A 489 17.03 26.65 -6.62
CA LYS A 489 17.77 25.49 -6.12
C LYS A 489 18.17 25.65 -4.65
N ASP A 490 18.83 26.75 -4.32
CA ASP A 490 19.37 26.97 -2.98
C ASP A 490 18.24 27.11 -1.94
N ARG A 491 17.18 27.86 -2.28
CA ARG A 491 15.97 28.00 -1.45
C ARG A 491 15.23 26.66 -1.29
N PHE A 492 15.15 25.83 -2.34
CA PHE A 492 14.55 24.50 -2.28
C PHE A 492 15.30 23.59 -1.31
N HIS A 493 16.63 23.47 -1.41
CA HIS A 493 17.42 22.66 -0.47
C HIS A 493 17.29 23.18 0.98
N VAL A 494 17.39 24.51 1.19
CA VAL A 494 17.27 25.12 2.53
C VAL A 494 15.88 24.89 3.15
N MET A 495 14.81 24.96 2.36
CA MET A 495 13.46 24.64 2.85
C MET A 495 13.29 23.15 3.11
N ASN A 496 13.83 22.28 2.24
CA ASN A 496 13.78 20.84 2.42
C ASN A 496 14.50 20.39 3.69
N ASP A 497 15.78 20.75 3.89
CA ASP A 497 16.55 20.37 5.08
C ASP A 497 15.96 20.93 6.38
N ARG A 498 15.42 22.16 6.36
CA ARG A 498 14.81 22.78 7.54
C ARG A 498 13.54 22.05 8.00
N TYR A 499 12.68 21.66 7.06
CA TYR A 499 11.35 21.16 7.39
C TYR A 499 11.19 19.64 7.24
N ARG A 500 12.15 18.90 6.66
CA ARG A 500 12.11 17.43 6.49
C ARG A 500 11.63 16.70 7.74
N ARG A 501 12.23 16.95 8.92
CA ARG A 501 11.81 16.26 10.17
C ARG A 501 10.36 16.47 10.58
N GLN A 502 9.69 17.52 10.09
CA GLN A 502 8.28 17.76 10.36
C GLN A 502 7.37 16.92 9.44
N THR A 503 7.89 16.36 8.34
CA THR A 503 7.12 15.49 7.44
C THR A 503 6.87 14.09 8.01
N ILE A 504 7.60 13.69 9.07
CA ILE A 504 7.40 12.44 9.83
C ILE A 504 5.95 12.31 10.32
N ASN A 505 5.33 13.41 10.74
CA ASN A 505 3.99 13.42 11.31
C ASN A 505 2.88 13.75 10.29
N LEU A 506 3.20 13.83 9.00
CA LEU A 506 2.20 14.05 7.96
C LEU A 506 1.36 12.79 7.68
N PRO A 507 0.08 12.96 7.30
CA PRO A 507 -0.71 11.89 6.68
C PRO A 507 -0.04 11.33 5.43
N VAL A 508 -0.22 10.04 5.14
CA VAL A 508 0.47 9.32 4.05
C VAL A 508 0.31 10.02 2.70
N LYS A 509 -0.86 10.59 2.40
CA LYS A 509 -1.12 11.39 1.19
C LYS A 509 -0.17 12.59 1.02
N TYR A 510 0.19 13.27 2.10
CA TYR A 510 1.13 14.39 2.07
C TYR A 510 2.60 13.91 2.13
N LYS A 511 2.89 12.77 2.78
CA LYS A 511 4.21 12.11 2.72
C LYS A 511 4.56 11.68 1.30
N LYS A 512 3.63 11.06 0.56
CA LYS A 512 3.84 10.68 -0.84
C LYS A 512 4.18 11.92 -1.68
N LYS A 513 3.32 12.96 -1.65
CA LYS A 513 3.58 14.24 -2.32
C LYS A 513 4.95 14.85 -1.98
N TYR A 514 5.36 14.80 -0.71
CA TYR A 514 6.67 15.30 -0.28
C TYR A 514 7.80 14.50 -0.94
N ASN A 515 7.73 13.17 -0.92
CA ASN A 515 8.71 12.32 -1.59
C ASN A 515 8.71 12.58 -3.11
N ASP A 516 7.55 12.57 -3.77
CA ASP A 516 7.41 12.84 -5.21
C ASP A 516 8.13 14.15 -5.62
N ILE A 517 7.84 15.25 -4.91
CA ILE A 517 8.43 16.58 -5.18
C ILE A 517 9.95 16.61 -4.98
N VAL A 518 10.46 15.88 -3.99
CA VAL A 518 11.89 15.85 -3.66
C VAL A 518 12.67 14.92 -4.60
N SER A 519 12.10 13.78 -4.99
CA SER A 519 12.70 12.84 -5.97
C SER A 519 12.61 13.32 -7.41
N ASP A 520 11.59 14.09 -7.78
CA ASP A 520 11.51 14.71 -9.10
C ASP A 520 12.50 15.88 -9.28
N GLY A 521 12.90 16.52 -8.17
CA GLY A 521 13.73 17.72 -8.14
C GLY A 521 15.24 17.50 -8.14
N ASP A 522 15.73 16.32 -7.74
CA ASP A 522 17.16 15.99 -7.67
C ASP A 522 17.46 14.56 -8.18
N LEU A 523 18.71 14.32 -8.59
CA LEU A 523 19.18 12.98 -8.98
C LEU A 523 19.49 12.08 -7.77
N VAL A 524 19.76 12.68 -6.61
CA VAL A 524 19.99 11.98 -5.34
C VAL A 524 19.19 12.74 -4.29
N SER A 525 18.00 12.23 -3.97
CA SER A 525 17.03 12.87 -3.11
C SER A 525 17.11 12.32 -1.68
N ALA A 526 17.04 13.21 -0.69
CA ALA A 526 17.20 12.87 0.72
C ALA A 526 15.83 12.75 1.41
N HIS A 527 15.46 11.51 1.76
CA HIS A 527 14.18 11.17 2.39
C HIS A 527 14.37 10.75 3.84
N ILE A 528 13.27 10.72 4.59
CA ILE A 528 13.26 10.04 5.88
C ILE A 528 13.06 8.55 5.64
N PHE A 529 13.93 7.75 6.26
CA PHE A 529 13.72 6.32 6.41
C PHE A 529 12.56 6.08 7.38
N MET A 530 11.48 5.51 6.87
CA MET A 530 10.32 5.06 7.64
C MET A 530 10.23 3.55 7.51
N LEU A 531 10.05 2.85 8.62
CA LEU A 531 9.71 1.43 8.62
C LEU A 531 8.21 1.22 8.36
N PRO A 532 7.82 0.20 7.56
CA PRO A 532 6.45 -0.30 7.54
C PRO A 532 6.12 -1.04 8.86
N GLU A 533 4.85 -1.40 9.04
CA GLU A 533 4.40 -2.25 10.16
C GLU A 533 4.40 -3.74 9.79
N THR A 534 4.20 -4.06 8.50
CA THR A 534 4.16 -5.43 7.96
C THR A 534 4.96 -5.54 6.67
N ILE A 535 5.82 -6.55 6.59
CA ILE A 535 6.70 -6.87 5.45
C ILE A 535 6.47 -8.29 4.94
N ASN A 536 6.72 -8.52 3.65
CA ASN A 536 6.74 -9.86 3.04
C ASN A 536 8.17 -10.22 2.63
N CYS A 537 8.83 -11.14 3.36
CA CYS A 537 10.19 -11.60 3.09
C CYS A 537 10.21 -12.98 2.42
N GLU A 538 11.24 -13.26 1.61
CA GLU A 538 11.37 -14.53 0.88
C GLU A 538 11.56 -15.73 1.83
N HIS A 539 10.67 -16.72 1.73
CA HIS A 539 10.59 -17.84 2.64
C HIS A 539 11.89 -18.65 2.66
N SER A 540 12.40 -18.90 3.86
CA SER A 540 13.72 -19.52 4.06
C SER A 540 13.58 -20.84 4.82
N ALA A 541 13.17 -21.93 4.16
CA ALA A 541 12.94 -23.23 4.80
C ALA A 541 14.11 -23.69 5.71
N ASN A 542 15.35 -23.56 5.22
CA ASN A 542 16.60 -23.87 5.93
C ASN A 542 17.17 -22.69 6.76
N GLY A 543 16.41 -21.61 6.95
CA GLY A 543 16.83 -20.43 7.72
C GLY A 543 16.89 -20.70 9.22
N ARG A 544 17.76 -19.98 9.93
CA ARG A 544 17.79 -19.98 11.40
C ARG A 544 16.58 -19.21 11.92
N VAL A 545 16.02 -19.67 13.04
CA VAL A 545 14.89 -19.03 13.71
C VAL A 545 15.41 -17.98 14.70
N TYR A 546 14.83 -16.78 14.65
CA TYR A 546 15.21 -15.63 15.47
C TYR A 546 13.97 -15.01 16.12
N SER A 547 13.96 -14.92 17.45
CA SER A 547 12.96 -14.14 18.20
C SER A 547 13.30 -12.65 18.24
N ASN A 548 14.58 -12.32 18.15
CA ASN A 548 15.14 -10.96 18.31
C ASN A 548 15.13 -10.11 17.02
N HIS A 549 14.49 -10.57 15.95
CA HIS A 549 14.25 -9.76 14.75
C HIS A 549 13.07 -8.79 15.01
N LEU A 550 13.13 -7.59 14.44
CA LEU A 550 12.12 -6.54 14.68
C LEU A 550 10.72 -6.93 14.17
N PHE A 551 10.65 -7.59 13.00
CA PHE A 551 9.41 -8.13 12.44
C PHE A 551 9.35 -9.64 12.67
N VAL A 552 8.19 -10.15 13.08
CA VAL A 552 7.99 -11.58 13.38
C VAL A 552 6.64 -12.09 12.86
N ASP A 553 6.51 -13.40 12.70
CA ASP A 553 5.24 -14.06 12.41
C ASP A 553 4.30 -14.09 13.63
N ASN A 554 3.09 -14.60 13.46
CA ASN A 554 2.11 -14.74 14.56
C ASN A 554 2.51 -15.74 15.66
N SER A 555 3.61 -16.47 15.51
CA SER A 555 4.23 -17.29 16.56
C SER A 555 5.35 -16.57 17.33
N GLY A 556 5.72 -15.35 16.92
CA GLY A 556 6.67 -14.49 17.62
C GLY A 556 8.12 -14.63 17.18
N VAL A 557 8.39 -15.30 16.04
CA VAL A 557 9.73 -15.50 15.49
C VAL A 557 9.82 -15.12 14.01
N ALA A 558 11.04 -14.99 13.49
CA ALA A 558 11.34 -14.87 12.06
C ALA A 558 12.31 -15.98 11.64
N ARG A 559 12.06 -16.65 10.50
CA ARG A 559 12.95 -17.67 9.93
C ARG A 559 13.74 -17.05 8.78
N ILE A 560 15.04 -16.83 8.95
CA ILE A 560 15.85 -16.08 7.99
C ILE A 560 17.13 -16.83 7.64
N ALA A 561 17.38 -17.04 6.33
CA ALA A 561 18.67 -17.49 5.82
C ALA A 561 19.64 -16.29 5.71
N LEU A 562 20.49 -16.13 6.73
CA LEU A 562 21.65 -15.24 6.70
C LEU A 562 22.86 -15.94 6.10
N ASN A 563 23.74 -15.17 5.45
CA ASN A 563 25.03 -15.68 5.00
C ASN A 563 26.06 -15.68 6.15
N ASN A 564 27.22 -16.34 5.94
CA ASN A 564 28.24 -16.54 6.97
C ASN A 564 28.75 -15.26 7.66
N TRP A 565 28.83 -14.12 6.95
CA TRP A 565 29.27 -12.85 7.56
C TRP A 565 28.11 -12.10 8.23
N GLU A 566 26.90 -12.13 7.65
CA GLU A 566 25.69 -11.58 8.29
C GLU A 566 25.44 -12.26 9.63
N GLN A 567 25.54 -13.59 9.68
CA GLN A 567 25.41 -14.36 10.92
C GLN A 567 26.52 -14.02 11.91
N GLY A 568 27.79 -13.97 11.46
CA GLY A 568 28.91 -13.66 12.36
C GLY A 568 28.82 -12.27 13.00
N VAL A 569 28.38 -11.27 12.23
CA VAL A 569 28.13 -9.91 12.75
C VAL A 569 26.93 -9.91 13.71
N LEU A 570 25.84 -10.61 13.39
CA LEU A 570 24.68 -10.69 14.27
C LEU A 570 24.99 -11.40 15.59
N ASP A 571 25.68 -12.54 15.55
CA ASP A 571 26.07 -13.28 16.76
C ASP A 571 27.08 -12.48 17.63
N GLU A 572 27.90 -11.58 17.05
CA GLU A 572 28.76 -10.66 17.81
C GLU A 572 27.98 -9.48 18.42
N GLU A 573 27.15 -8.80 17.64
CA GLU A 573 26.37 -7.64 18.10
C GLU A 573 25.31 -8.05 19.14
N ALA A 574 24.65 -9.21 18.96
CA ALA A 574 23.66 -9.74 19.90
C ALA A 574 24.26 -10.18 21.24
N ALA A 575 25.58 -10.37 21.33
CA ALA A 575 26.26 -10.66 22.60
C ALA A 575 26.47 -9.40 23.47
N ARG A 576 26.14 -8.20 22.97
CA ARG A 576 26.33 -6.92 23.68
C ARG A 576 25.11 -6.58 24.53
N SER A 577 25.31 -6.19 25.79
CA SER A 577 24.23 -5.88 26.75
C SER A 577 23.39 -4.63 26.44
N ALA A 578 23.62 -3.97 25.31
CA ALA A 578 22.84 -2.84 24.79
C ALA A 578 22.11 -3.19 23.47
N PHE A 579 22.20 -4.45 23.02
CA PHE A 579 21.43 -4.95 21.89
C PHE A 579 19.96 -5.12 22.27
N VAL A 580 19.05 -4.72 21.39
CA VAL A 580 17.59 -4.88 21.57
C VAL A 580 17.05 -5.82 20.50
N CYS A 581 17.18 -5.42 19.24
CA CYS A 581 16.75 -6.18 18.08
C CYS A 581 17.62 -5.91 16.86
N TRP A 582 17.36 -6.62 15.77
CA TRP A 582 17.97 -6.37 14.47
C TRP A 582 16.94 -6.39 13.33
N LEU A 583 17.35 -5.86 12.18
CA LEU A 583 16.59 -5.86 10.94
C LEU A 583 17.53 -6.19 9.78
N ARG A 584 17.12 -7.08 8.87
CA ARG A 584 17.80 -7.24 7.58
C ARG A 584 17.28 -6.17 6.61
N ASN A 585 18.18 -5.39 6.00
CA ASN A 585 17.80 -4.58 4.85
C ASN A 585 17.35 -5.52 3.71
N PRO A 586 16.19 -5.29 3.06
CA PRO A 586 15.79 -6.08 1.91
C PRO A 586 16.81 -5.92 0.76
N PRO A 587 17.05 -6.97 -0.05
CA PRO A 587 17.90 -6.85 -1.21
C PRO A 587 17.30 -5.82 -2.18
N ARG A 588 18.11 -4.88 -2.65
CA ARG A 588 17.72 -3.97 -3.75
C ARG A 588 17.55 -4.83 -5.01
N LYS A 589 16.31 -5.17 -5.35
CA LYS A 589 15.98 -5.78 -6.64
C LYS A 589 16.29 -4.75 -7.75
N PRO A 590 16.93 -5.19 -8.85
CA PRO A 590 17.54 -4.30 -9.85
C PRO A 590 16.55 -3.73 -10.87
#